data_AF-A0A6N7M7S1-F1
#
_entry.id   AF-A0A6N7M7S1-F1
#
_cell.length_a   1.000
_cell.length_b   1.000
_cell.length_c   1.000
_cell.angle_alpha   90.00
_cell.angle_beta   90.00
_cell.angle_gamma   90.00
#
_symmetry.space_group_name_H-M   'P 1'
#
loop_
_entity.id
_entity.type
_entity.pdbx_description
1 polymer ?
#
loop_
_entity_poly.entity_id
_entity_poly.type
_entity_poly.pdbx_seq_one_letter_code
_entity_poly.pdbx_strand_id
1 'polypeptide(L)'
;MTVLLCATLLFAHTDDVFLPKWMTPEESLRIHEIGKEHIVTDPPGEWVETPGEFESLKGVFITWIYGWYNSVFREIAREVVGVSKLYIIVGSSGEQNNITTYLQNNGIPLDSVVFYIWPRNSVWSRDYGPWFMRKQDNNEGIVDFIYNRPRPQDDTIPWRIGQAWGISVYGSPVEHAGGNFMVDGLGTGFASTLIYEENPSYTPEQIDSLMLEYSGLEQN
;
A
#
# COMPACT_ATOMS: atom_id res chain seq x y z
N MET A 1 -32.47 -29.41 25.38
CA MET A 1 -31.98 -28.77 24.14
C MET A 1 -31.56 -27.36 24.52
N THR A 2 -30.27 -27.18 24.81
CA THR A 2 -29.72 -25.93 25.36
C THR A 2 -29.28 -25.07 24.20
N VAL A 3 -29.99 -23.96 23.96
CA VAL A 3 -29.62 -22.99 22.93
C VAL A 3 -28.47 -22.15 23.47
N LEU A 4 -27.28 -22.33 22.90
CA LEU A 4 -26.11 -21.51 23.18
C LEU A 4 -26.26 -20.20 22.40
N LEU A 5 -26.55 -19.11 23.11
CA LEU A 5 -26.63 -17.77 22.54
C LEU A 5 -25.18 -17.29 22.30
N CYS A 6 -24.70 -17.42 21.06
CA CYS A 6 -23.39 -16.89 20.67
C CYS A 6 -23.52 -15.37 20.53
N ALA A 7 -23.10 -14.63 21.56
CA ALA A 7 -22.98 -13.19 21.50
C ALA A 7 -21.76 -12.84 20.63
N THR A 8 -22.02 -12.48 19.38
CA THR A 8 -21.02 -11.82 18.53
C THR A 8 -20.70 -10.46 19.14
N LEU A 9 -19.52 -10.35 19.75
CA LEU A 9 -18.94 -9.07 20.12
C LEU A 9 -18.68 -8.28 18.82
N LEU A 10 -19.58 -7.34 18.53
CA LEU A 10 -19.30 -6.26 17.58
C LEU A 10 -18.23 -5.38 18.24
N PHE A 11 -16.98 -5.54 17.81
CA PHE A 11 -15.96 -4.54 18.09
C PHE A 11 -16.40 -3.27 17.35
N ALA A 12 -16.80 -2.25 18.12
CA ALA A 12 -16.94 -0.91 17.59
C ALA A 12 -15.59 -0.51 16.97
N HIS A 13 -15.62 0.00 15.74
CA HIS A 13 -14.48 0.65 15.11
C HIS A 13 -14.02 1.72 16.09
N THR A 14 -12.84 1.55 16.68
CA THR A 14 -12.20 2.62 17.43
C THR A 14 -12.05 3.79 16.46
N ASP A 15 -12.41 4.99 16.89
CA ASP A 15 -12.18 6.22 16.13
C ASP A 15 -10.79 6.14 15.50
N ASP A 16 -10.69 6.32 14.17
CA ASP A 16 -9.40 6.25 13.47
C ASP A 16 -8.46 7.30 14.06
N VAL A 17 -7.59 6.88 14.98
CA VAL A 17 -6.52 7.71 15.53
C VAL A 17 -5.58 7.97 14.37
N PHE A 18 -5.44 9.25 13.99
CA PHE A 18 -4.55 9.64 12.92
C PHE A 18 -3.09 9.31 13.26
N LEU A 19 -2.44 8.52 12.41
CA LEU A 19 -1.02 8.19 12.53
C LEU A 19 -0.18 9.04 11.55
N PRO A 20 0.84 9.77 12.04
CA PRO A 20 1.69 10.59 11.19
C PRO A 20 2.66 9.73 10.35
N LYS A 21 3.41 10.36 9.45
CA LYS A 21 4.39 9.64 8.61
C LYS A 21 5.53 9.02 9.45
N TRP A 22 5.97 9.73 10.49
CA TRP A 22 6.97 9.24 11.43
C TRP A 22 6.35 8.29 12.46
N MET A 23 7.21 7.52 13.12
CA MET A 23 6.82 6.63 14.22
C MET A 23 6.44 7.45 15.45
N THR A 24 5.26 7.24 16.03
CA THR A 24 4.88 7.86 17.31
C THR A 24 5.66 7.23 18.48
N PRO A 25 5.73 7.88 19.67
CA PRO A 25 6.33 7.28 20.85
C PRO A 25 5.73 5.91 21.21
N GLU A 26 4.42 5.73 21.03
CA GLU A 26 3.71 4.47 21.25
C GLU A 26 4.08 3.41 20.20
N GLU A 27 4.21 3.82 18.93
CA GLU A 27 4.68 2.94 17.86
C GLU A 27 6.14 2.49 18.10
N SER A 28 6.99 3.35 18.66
CA SER A 28 8.39 3.02 18.97
C SER A 28 8.54 1.89 19.99
N LEU A 29 7.54 1.67 20.84
CA LEU A 29 7.51 0.53 21.78
C LEU A 29 7.13 -0.79 21.07
N ARG A 30 6.61 -0.71 19.86
CA ARG A 30 6.07 -1.81 19.07
C ARG A 30 6.91 -2.14 17.83
N ILE A 31 8.12 -1.61 17.70
CA ILE A 31 9.02 -1.92 16.57
C ILE A 31 9.22 -3.42 16.36
N HIS A 32 9.19 -4.20 17.44
CA HIS A 32 9.30 -5.64 17.41
C HIS A 32 8.08 -6.35 16.77
N GLU A 33 7.03 -5.62 16.37
CA GLU A 33 5.86 -6.11 15.63
C GLU A 33 6.00 -5.95 14.11
N ILE A 34 6.96 -5.15 13.63
CA ILE A 34 7.21 -4.93 12.20
C ILE A 34 7.51 -6.28 11.52
N GLY A 35 6.87 -6.55 10.39
CA GLY A 35 7.05 -7.76 9.59
C GLY A 35 6.49 -9.06 10.20
N LYS A 36 5.91 -9.04 11.41
CA LYS A 36 5.41 -10.28 12.06
C LYS A 36 4.30 -10.99 11.29
N GLU A 37 3.44 -10.23 10.60
CA GLU A 37 2.32 -10.75 9.82
C GLU A 37 2.64 -10.81 8.31
N HIS A 38 3.83 -10.38 7.90
CA HIS A 38 4.23 -10.35 6.51
C HIS A 38 4.42 -11.77 5.95
N ILE A 39 3.93 -12.01 4.75
CA ILE A 39 3.95 -13.32 4.09
C ILE A 39 5.10 -13.32 3.08
N VAL A 40 6.28 -13.79 3.49
CA VAL A 40 7.39 -14.00 2.55
C VAL A 40 7.05 -15.15 1.60
N THR A 41 7.20 -14.91 0.30
CA THR A 41 7.03 -15.93 -0.76
C THR A 41 8.33 -16.10 -1.53
N ASP A 42 8.44 -17.15 -2.35
CA ASP A 42 9.47 -17.16 -3.40
C ASP A 42 9.25 -15.96 -4.35
N PRO A 43 10.32 -15.39 -4.95
CA PRO A 43 10.19 -14.38 -5.99
C PRO A 43 9.50 -14.96 -7.25
N PRO A 44 9.10 -14.12 -8.22
CA PRO A 44 8.50 -14.55 -9.48
C PRO A 44 9.27 -15.65 -10.22
N GLY A 45 10.60 -15.71 -10.07
CA GLY A 45 11.47 -16.72 -10.69
C GLY A 45 11.64 -16.57 -12.21
N GLU A 46 11.05 -15.53 -12.79
CA GLU A 46 11.13 -15.12 -14.18
C GLU A 46 11.57 -13.65 -14.27
N TRP A 47 11.85 -13.16 -15.49
CA TRP A 47 12.14 -11.75 -15.66
C TRP A 47 10.93 -10.89 -15.25
N VAL A 48 11.21 -9.83 -14.50
CA VAL A 48 10.23 -8.83 -14.10
C VAL A 48 10.79 -7.42 -14.26
N GLU A 49 9.91 -6.44 -14.35
CA GLU A 49 10.24 -5.03 -14.48
C GLU A 49 9.29 -4.20 -13.63
N THR A 50 9.83 -3.36 -12.75
CA THR A 50 9.04 -2.34 -12.06
C THR A 50 8.95 -1.11 -12.96
N PRO A 51 7.77 -0.73 -13.44
CA PRO A 51 7.61 0.40 -14.35
C PRO A 51 7.88 1.73 -13.64
N GLY A 52 8.39 2.70 -14.40
CA GLY A 52 8.55 4.08 -13.94
C GLY A 52 7.19 4.74 -13.64
N GLU A 53 7.14 5.61 -12.64
CA GLU A 53 5.89 6.31 -12.26
C GLU A 53 5.35 7.22 -13.39
N PHE A 54 6.19 7.60 -14.34
CA PHE A 54 5.85 8.38 -15.52
C PHE A 54 5.26 7.56 -16.69
N GLU A 55 5.24 6.23 -16.56
CA GLU A 55 4.63 5.36 -17.56
C GLU A 55 3.10 5.37 -17.49
N SER A 56 2.44 4.66 -18.43
CA SER A 56 0.98 4.60 -18.46
C SER A 56 0.43 3.89 -17.22
N LEU A 57 -0.46 4.58 -16.49
CA LEU A 57 -1.09 4.09 -15.25
C LEU A 57 -2.55 3.67 -15.49
N LYS A 58 -3.01 2.63 -14.80
CA LYS A 58 -4.44 2.24 -14.76
C LYS A 58 -5.28 3.16 -13.89
N GLY A 59 -4.67 3.77 -12.87
CA GLY A 59 -5.33 4.63 -11.91
C GLY A 59 -4.42 5.00 -10.75
N VAL A 60 -4.95 5.82 -9.85
CA VAL A 60 -4.27 6.29 -8.64
C VAL A 60 -4.97 5.71 -7.42
N PHE A 61 -4.20 5.10 -6.52
CA PHE A 61 -4.68 4.71 -5.20
C PHE A 61 -4.47 5.84 -4.20
N ILE A 62 -5.47 6.06 -3.35
CA ILE A 62 -5.33 6.82 -2.11
C ILE A 62 -6.00 6.06 -0.97
N THR A 63 -5.51 6.26 0.24
CA THR A 63 -6.21 5.89 1.46
C THR A 63 -6.67 7.15 2.15
N TRP A 64 -7.98 7.28 2.37
CA TRP A 64 -8.57 8.52 2.88
C TRP A 64 -9.23 8.26 4.23
N ILE A 65 -8.70 8.85 5.32
CA ILE A 65 -9.40 8.95 6.61
C ILE A 65 -10.26 10.22 6.58
N TYR A 66 -11.58 10.10 6.59
CA TYR A 66 -12.45 11.27 6.51
C TYR A 66 -12.25 12.17 7.73
N GLY A 67 -12.01 13.46 7.47
CA GLY A 67 -11.66 14.45 8.49
C GLY A 67 -10.18 14.81 8.48
N TRP A 68 -9.31 13.98 7.90
CA TRP A 68 -7.88 14.23 7.77
C TRP A 68 -7.49 14.52 6.33
N TYR A 69 -6.82 15.65 6.11
CA TYR A 69 -6.39 16.11 4.78
C TYR A 69 -7.50 16.17 3.71
N ASN A 70 -8.77 16.34 4.11
CA ASN A 70 -9.91 16.33 3.20
C ASN A 70 -9.73 17.26 1.99
N SER A 71 -9.21 18.47 2.20
CA SER A 71 -8.96 19.41 1.10
C SER A 71 -7.91 18.89 0.12
N VAL A 72 -6.85 18.26 0.60
CA VAL A 72 -5.78 17.69 -0.24
C VAL A 72 -6.32 16.53 -1.06
N PHE A 73 -6.97 15.56 -0.42
CA PHE A 73 -7.54 14.41 -1.14
C PHE A 73 -8.65 14.80 -2.10
N ARG A 74 -9.42 15.85 -1.78
CA ARG A 74 -10.39 16.42 -2.71
C ARG A 74 -9.74 17.00 -3.96
N GLU A 75 -8.65 17.76 -3.83
CA GLU A 75 -7.95 18.28 -5.01
C GLU A 75 -7.28 17.16 -5.81
N ILE A 76 -6.69 16.15 -5.16
CA ILE A 76 -6.22 14.94 -5.85
C ILE A 76 -7.38 14.31 -6.63
N ALA A 77 -8.54 14.13 -6.00
CA ALA A 77 -9.70 13.57 -6.66
C ALA A 77 -10.16 14.42 -7.85
N ARG A 78 -10.20 15.75 -7.70
CA ARG A 78 -10.56 16.69 -8.76
C ARG A 78 -9.70 16.51 -10.01
N GLU A 79 -8.39 16.39 -9.84
CA GLU A 79 -7.45 16.28 -10.95
C GLU A 79 -7.44 14.87 -11.56
N VAL A 80 -7.55 13.82 -10.74
CA VAL A 80 -7.46 12.43 -11.23
C VAL A 80 -8.71 11.99 -11.98
N VAL A 81 -9.92 12.30 -11.49
CA VAL A 81 -11.16 11.70 -12.04
C VAL A 81 -11.45 12.05 -13.50
N GLY A 82 -10.86 13.15 -14.00
CA GLY A 82 -10.97 13.57 -15.39
C GLY A 82 -10.03 12.84 -16.36
N VAL A 83 -8.99 12.18 -15.86
CA VAL A 83 -7.92 11.58 -16.70
C VAL A 83 -7.66 10.11 -16.41
N SER A 84 -8.05 9.60 -15.24
CA SER A 84 -7.83 8.20 -14.84
C SER A 84 -8.83 7.74 -13.78
N LYS A 85 -8.73 6.47 -13.36
CA LYS A 85 -9.48 5.94 -12.23
C LYS A 85 -8.84 6.36 -10.91
N LEU A 86 -9.68 6.73 -9.94
CA LEU A 86 -9.29 6.97 -8.56
C LEU A 86 -9.82 5.84 -7.69
N TYR A 87 -8.92 5.09 -7.08
CA TYR A 87 -9.24 4.03 -6.13
C TYR A 87 -9.06 4.58 -4.71
N ILE A 88 -10.13 4.64 -3.93
CA ILE A 88 -10.14 5.19 -2.57
C ILE A 88 -10.34 4.06 -1.57
N ILE A 89 -9.34 3.83 -0.72
CA ILE A 89 -9.40 2.89 0.40
C ILE A 89 -9.95 3.63 1.63
N VAL A 90 -10.99 3.07 2.23
CA VAL A 90 -11.71 3.62 3.40
C VAL A 90 -11.94 2.52 4.44
N GLY A 91 -12.05 2.90 5.71
CA GLY A 91 -12.24 1.96 6.83
C GLY A 91 -13.68 1.45 6.98
N SER A 92 -14.67 2.18 6.46
CA SER A 92 -16.08 1.81 6.61
C SER A 92 -16.99 2.35 5.51
N SER A 93 -18.21 1.79 5.42
CA SER A 93 -19.27 2.33 4.55
C SER A 93 -19.75 3.71 4.99
N GLY A 94 -19.72 4.01 6.29
CA GLY A 94 -20.02 5.36 6.81
C GLY A 94 -18.99 6.39 6.32
N GLU A 95 -17.71 6.04 6.35
CA GLU A 95 -16.64 6.86 5.82
C GLU A 95 -16.76 7.07 4.30
N GLN A 96 -17.05 5.99 3.55
CA GLN A 96 -17.35 6.09 2.12
C GLN A 96 -18.47 7.09 1.83
N ASN A 97 -19.58 7.02 2.57
CA ASN A 97 -20.73 7.92 2.39
C ASN A 97 -20.36 9.38 2.69
N ASN A 98 -19.55 9.62 3.72
CA ASN A 98 -19.05 10.95 4.05
C ASN A 98 -18.18 11.53 2.92
N ILE A 99 -17.24 10.75 2.40
CA ILE A 99 -16.37 11.16 1.29
C ILE A 99 -17.18 11.38 0.01
N THR A 100 -18.11 10.47 -0.30
CA THR A 100 -19.03 10.58 -1.46
C THR A 100 -19.79 11.91 -1.42
N THR A 101 -20.44 12.21 -0.29
CA THR A 101 -21.18 13.46 -0.08
C THR A 101 -20.26 14.68 -0.18
N TYR A 102 -19.06 14.59 0.41
CA TYR A 102 -18.08 15.67 0.38
C TYR A 102 -17.62 15.97 -1.05
N LEU A 103 -17.28 14.97 -1.84
CA LEU A 103 -16.88 15.13 -3.25
C LEU A 103 -18.01 15.72 -4.10
N GLN A 104 -19.24 15.20 -3.98
CA GLN A 104 -20.41 15.69 -4.72
C GLN A 104 -20.74 17.15 -4.39
N ASN A 105 -20.70 17.52 -3.09
CA ASN A 105 -20.93 18.91 -2.66
C ASN A 105 -19.85 19.87 -3.18
N ASN A 106 -18.69 19.36 -3.59
CA ASN A 106 -17.60 20.14 -4.18
C ASN A 106 -17.53 19.98 -5.72
N GLY A 107 -18.60 19.45 -6.34
CA GLY A 107 -18.75 19.34 -7.79
C GLY A 107 -17.82 18.33 -8.46
N ILE A 108 -17.33 17.33 -7.72
CA ILE A 108 -16.44 16.30 -8.26
C ILE A 108 -17.27 15.08 -8.68
N PRO A 109 -17.23 14.67 -9.96
CA PRO A 109 -17.97 13.51 -10.45
C PRO A 109 -17.36 12.21 -9.90
N LEU A 110 -18.20 11.17 -9.77
CA LEU A 110 -17.82 9.89 -9.16
C LEU A 110 -17.68 8.75 -10.17
N ASP A 111 -17.92 8.99 -11.46
CA ASP A 111 -17.89 7.96 -12.52
C ASP A 111 -16.52 7.25 -12.65
N SER A 112 -15.45 7.94 -12.23
CA SER A 112 -14.08 7.43 -12.20
C SER A 112 -13.60 7.04 -10.81
N VAL A 113 -14.47 7.11 -9.79
CA VAL A 113 -14.12 6.79 -8.40
C VAL A 113 -14.57 5.37 -8.07
N VAL A 114 -13.66 4.58 -7.52
CA VAL A 114 -13.91 3.22 -7.01
C VAL A 114 -13.51 3.19 -5.54
N PHE A 115 -14.41 2.70 -4.68
CA PHE A 115 -14.12 2.55 -3.25
C PHE A 115 -13.78 1.11 -2.90
N TYR A 116 -12.80 0.96 -2.00
CA TYR A 116 -12.51 -0.28 -1.29
C TYR A 116 -12.68 -0.07 0.20
N ILE A 117 -13.52 -0.88 0.83
CA ILE A 117 -13.73 -0.83 2.28
C ILE A 117 -12.84 -1.89 2.92
N TRP A 118 -11.66 -1.48 3.36
CA TRP A 118 -10.64 -2.35 3.96
C TRP A 118 -10.06 -1.72 5.22
N PRO A 119 -9.69 -2.53 6.23
CA PRO A 119 -8.99 -2.02 7.40
C PRO A 119 -7.63 -1.43 6.97
N ARG A 120 -7.26 -0.31 7.61
CA ARG A 120 -6.01 0.43 7.39
C ARG A 120 -5.66 1.15 8.68
N ASN A 121 -4.37 1.42 8.89
CA ASN A 121 -3.90 2.21 10.02
C ASN A 121 -3.65 3.68 9.65
N SER A 122 -3.28 3.98 8.41
CA SER A 122 -2.89 5.34 8.02
C SER A 122 -3.19 5.68 6.56
N VAL A 123 -2.95 6.95 6.19
CA VAL A 123 -3.16 7.47 4.83
C VAL A 123 -1.96 7.31 3.90
N TRP A 124 -0.81 6.83 4.41
CA TRP A 124 0.48 6.83 3.72
C TRP A 124 0.64 5.70 2.69
N SER A 125 -0.35 5.56 1.81
CA SER A 125 -0.43 4.51 0.77
C SER A 125 0.75 4.47 -0.19
N ARG A 126 1.56 5.54 -0.29
CA ARG A 126 2.84 5.50 -1.02
C ARG A 126 3.88 4.62 -0.31
N ASP A 127 3.85 4.54 1.02
CA ASP A 127 4.85 3.82 1.79
C ASP A 127 4.53 2.31 1.89
N TYR A 128 3.25 1.95 2.07
CA TYR A 128 2.80 0.55 2.23
C TYR A 128 2.06 -0.03 1.02
N GLY A 129 1.76 0.80 0.01
CA GLY A 129 0.97 0.39 -1.14
C GLY A 129 1.72 -0.57 -2.06
N PRO A 130 1.01 -1.15 -3.03
CA PRO A 130 1.58 -2.15 -3.92
C PRO A 130 2.65 -1.55 -4.83
N TRP A 131 3.77 -2.26 -4.97
CA TRP A 131 4.71 -2.05 -6.06
C TRP A 131 4.34 -2.96 -7.22
N PHE A 132 3.73 -2.40 -8.27
CA PHE A 132 3.36 -3.18 -9.45
C PHE A 132 4.59 -3.52 -10.27
N MET A 133 4.58 -4.68 -10.92
CA MET A 133 5.59 -5.12 -11.87
C MET A 133 4.95 -5.73 -13.11
N ARG A 134 5.67 -5.69 -14.23
CA ARG A 134 5.40 -6.48 -15.44
C ARG A 134 6.22 -7.76 -15.38
N LYS A 135 5.64 -8.87 -15.79
CA LYS A 135 6.32 -10.16 -15.88
C LYS A 135 6.59 -10.53 -17.33
N GLN A 136 7.45 -11.53 -17.53
CA GLN A 136 7.85 -12.02 -18.85
C GLN A 136 6.67 -12.45 -19.76
N ASP A 137 5.58 -12.93 -19.17
CA ASP A 137 4.34 -13.34 -19.86
C ASP A 137 3.40 -12.18 -20.22
N ASN A 138 3.82 -10.93 -20.01
CA ASN A 138 3.02 -9.69 -20.09
C ASN A 138 1.87 -9.60 -19.09
N ASN A 139 1.81 -10.47 -18.06
CA ASN A 139 0.92 -10.27 -16.94
C ASN A 139 1.54 -9.30 -15.91
N GLU A 140 0.69 -8.79 -15.03
CA GLU A 140 1.09 -7.96 -13.90
C GLU A 140 1.35 -8.82 -12.67
N GLY A 141 2.26 -8.35 -11.83
CA GLY A 141 2.49 -8.83 -10.47
C GLY A 141 2.53 -7.66 -9.50
N ILE A 142 2.49 -7.96 -8.20
CA ILE A 142 2.71 -7.00 -7.13
C ILE A 142 3.87 -7.53 -6.27
N VAL A 143 4.83 -6.66 -5.99
CA VAL A 143 5.80 -6.86 -4.91
C VAL A 143 5.22 -6.22 -3.66
N ASP A 144 5.20 -6.99 -2.59
CA ASP A 144 4.86 -6.55 -1.24
C ASP A 144 6.13 -6.54 -0.41
N PHE A 145 6.51 -5.38 0.13
CA PHE A 145 7.66 -5.23 1.02
C PHE A 145 7.17 -5.16 2.46
N ILE A 146 8.01 -5.50 3.43
CA ILE A 146 7.66 -5.30 4.83
C ILE A 146 7.57 -3.80 5.11
N TYR A 147 6.39 -3.30 5.47
CA TYR A 147 6.24 -1.89 5.85
C TYR A 147 6.98 -1.60 7.16
N ASN A 148 7.90 -0.63 7.14
CA ASN A 148 8.77 -0.21 8.25
C ASN A 148 8.04 0.50 9.43
N ARG A 149 6.77 0.18 9.67
CA ARG A 149 5.95 0.69 10.78
C ARG A 149 5.15 -0.44 11.40
N PRO A 150 4.87 -0.43 12.72
CA PRO A 150 3.99 -1.39 13.38
C PRO A 150 2.51 -1.09 13.07
N ARG A 151 2.19 -1.15 11.77
CA ARG A 151 0.91 -0.82 11.14
C ARG A 151 0.45 -2.01 10.27
N PRO A 152 0.05 -3.13 10.89
CA PRO A 152 -0.22 -4.38 10.18
C PRO A 152 -1.39 -4.27 9.19
N GLN A 153 -2.37 -3.40 9.43
CA GLN A 153 -3.50 -3.24 8.51
C GLN A 153 -3.08 -2.54 7.22
N ASP A 154 -2.15 -1.58 7.30
CA ASP A 154 -1.54 -0.94 6.13
C ASP A 154 -0.72 -1.96 5.31
N ASP A 155 0.06 -2.80 5.99
CA ASP A 155 0.91 -3.86 5.39
C ASP A 155 0.07 -4.92 4.64
N THR A 156 -1.23 -5.06 4.95
CA THR A 156 -2.11 -6.01 4.23
C THR A 156 -2.65 -5.49 2.89
N ILE A 157 -2.48 -4.20 2.58
CA ILE A 157 -3.14 -3.57 1.43
C ILE A 157 -2.70 -4.14 0.07
N PRO A 158 -1.40 -4.42 -0.18
CA PRO A 158 -0.97 -5.06 -1.43
C PRO A 158 -1.67 -6.40 -1.71
N TRP A 159 -1.81 -7.25 -0.69
CA TRP A 159 -2.55 -8.53 -0.78
C TRP A 159 -4.03 -8.35 -1.09
N ARG A 160 -4.68 -7.36 -0.49
CA ARG A 160 -6.10 -7.05 -0.75
C ARG A 160 -6.31 -6.58 -2.19
N ILE A 161 -5.40 -5.78 -2.71
CA ILE A 161 -5.42 -5.31 -4.11
C ILE A 161 -5.20 -6.50 -5.05
N GLY A 162 -4.19 -7.34 -4.79
CA GLY A 162 -3.93 -8.55 -5.56
C GLY A 162 -5.16 -9.47 -5.64
N GLN A 163 -5.81 -9.73 -4.50
CA GLN A 163 -7.05 -10.50 -4.46
C GLN A 163 -8.18 -9.84 -5.26
N ALA A 164 -8.39 -8.53 -5.09
CA ALA A 164 -9.47 -7.81 -5.75
C ALA A 164 -9.29 -7.72 -7.27
N TRP A 165 -8.04 -7.66 -7.75
CA TRP A 165 -7.71 -7.51 -9.16
C TRP A 165 -7.35 -8.83 -9.84
N GLY A 166 -7.23 -9.92 -9.08
CA GLY A 166 -6.79 -11.22 -9.59
C GLY A 166 -5.32 -11.24 -10.00
N ILE A 167 -4.47 -10.47 -9.31
CA ILE A 167 -3.04 -10.31 -9.58
C ILE A 167 -2.25 -11.04 -8.49
N SER A 168 -1.20 -11.75 -8.89
CA SER A 168 -0.28 -12.42 -7.97
C SER A 168 0.55 -11.42 -7.17
N VAL A 169 0.68 -11.68 -5.87
CA VAL A 169 1.47 -10.88 -4.93
C VAL A 169 2.65 -11.71 -4.46
N TYR A 170 3.84 -11.10 -4.43
CA TYR A 170 5.10 -11.71 -4.06
C TYR A 170 5.67 -10.94 -2.87
N GLY A 171 5.73 -11.59 -1.71
CA GLY A 171 6.20 -10.97 -0.48
C GLY A 171 7.72 -11.04 -0.36
N SER A 172 8.36 -9.89 -0.43
CA SER A 172 9.79 -9.71 -0.29
C SER A 172 10.18 -9.68 1.18
N PRO A 173 11.30 -10.33 1.58
CA PRO A 173 11.76 -10.28 2.96
C PRO A 173 12.47 -8.95 3.31
N VAL A 174 12.47 -7.97 2.42
CA VAL A 174 13.09 -6.65 2.61
C VAL A 174 12.11 -5.70 3.32
N GLU A 175 12.57 -5.06 4.38
CA GLU A 175 11.90 -3.91 4.98
C GLU A 175 12.08 -2.68 4.09
N HIS A 176 10.99 -2.12 3.58
CA HIS A 176 11.05 -0.98 2.68
C HIS A 176 9.79 -0.12 2.75
N ALA A 177 9.95 1.18 2.94
CA ALA A 177 8.87 2.15 2.69
C ALA A 177 8.92 2.63 1.23
N GLY A 178 7.83 2.47 0.48
CA GLY A 178 7.77 2.91 -0.92
C GLY A 178 8.08 4.39 -1.16
N GLY A 179 7.83 5.29 -0.19
CA GLY A 179 8.23 6.69 -0.32
C GLY A 179 9.74 6.95 -0.29
N ASN A 180 10.57 5.95 0.05
CA ASN A 180 12.03 5.99 -0.06
C ASN A 180 12.54 5.32 -1.35
N PHE A 181 11.66 5.10 -2.34
CA PHE A 181 11.98 4.33 -3.53
C PHE A 181 11.43 5.00 -4.80
N MET A 182 12.25 5.07 -5.84
CA MET A 182 11.86 5.52 -7.18
C MET A 182 12.58 4.64 -8.21
N VAL A 183 11.96 4.44 -9.38
CA VAL A 183 12.54 3.63 -10.47
C VAL A 183 12.44 4.37 -11.80
N ASP A 184 13.36 4.06 -12.71
CA ASP A 184 13.37 4.60 -14.07
C ASP A 184 12.62 3.73 -15.10
N GLY A 185 12.08 2.58 -14.70
CA GLY A 185 11.43 1.63 -15.61
C GLY A 185 12.39 0.91 -16.57
N LEU A 186 13.70 1.05 -16.37
CA LEU A 186 14.77 0.48 -17.19
C LEU A 186 15.77 -0.33 -16.35
N GLY A 187 15.34 -0.80 -15.17
CA GLY A 187 16.13 -1.61 -14.26
C GLY A 187 16.97 -0.83 -13.26
N THR A 188 16.80 0.50 -13.13
CA THR A 188 17.48 1.29 -12.09
C THR A 188 16.51 1.71 -10.99
N GLY A 189 16.84 1.33 -9.75
CA GLY A 189 16.21 1.82 -8.53
C GLY A 189 17.01 2.95 -7.88
N PHE A 190 16.31 3.80 -7.15
CA PHE A 190 16.89 4.88 -6.36
C PHE A 190 16.28 4.85 -4.96
N ALA A 191 17.13 4.64 -3.96
CA ALA A 191 16.75 4.73 -2.55
C ALA A 191 17.81 5.49 -1.75
N SER A 192 17.42 6.05 -0.60
CA SER A 192 18.43 6.50 0.37
C SER A 192 19.09 5.31 1.08
N THR A 193 20.19 5.57 1.79
CA THR A 193 20.90 4.55 2.59
C THR A 193 20.03 3.88 3.67
N LEU A 194 18.85 4.43 3.93
CA LEU A 194 17.87 3.86 4.86
C LEU A 194 17.54 2.39 4.54
N ILE A 195 17.55 1.98 3.26
CA ILE A 195 17.32 0.56 2.90
C ILE A 195 18.35 -0.37 3.57
N TYR A 196 19.60 0.06 3.71
CA TYR A 196 20.65 -0.70 4.41
C TYR A 196 20.51 -0.61 5.93
N GLU A 197 20.08 0.55 6.44
CA GLU A 197 19.92 0.80 7.88
C GLU A 197 18.74 0.01 8.48
N GLU A 198 17.64 -0.14 7.72
CA GLU A 198 16.45 -0.89 8.12
C GLU A 198 16.58 -2.41 7.89
N ASN A 199 17.60 -2.85 7.13
CA ASN A 199 17.83 -4.27 6.81
C ASN A 199 19.20 -4.79 7.28
N PRO A 200 19.59 -4.63 8.57
CA PRO A 200 20.95 -4.92 9.05
C PRO A 200 21.33 -6.40 9.01
N SER A 201 20.37 -7.31 8.78
CA SER A 201 20.60 -8.75 8.59
C SER A 201 21.08 -9.12 7.19
N TYR A 202 21.03 -8.18 6.24
CA TYR A 202 21.44 -8.38 4.85
C TYR A 202 22.66 -7.51 4.52
N THR A 203 23.58 -8.02 3.71
CA THR A 203 24.60 -7.18 3.07
C THR A 203 23.99 -6.37 1.93
N PRO A 204 24.64 -5.27 1.49
CA PRO A 204 24.19 -4.53 0.31
C PRO A 204 23.98 -5.43 -0.91
N GLU A 205 24.87 -6.38 -1.18
CA GLU A 205 24.77 -7.30 -2.32
C GLU A 205 23.58 -8.27 -2.19
N GLN A 206 23.21 -8.64 -0.96
CA GLN A 206 22.00 -9.45 -0.72
C GLN A 206 20.73 -8.63 -0.96
N ILE A 207 20.72 -7.36 -0.56
CA ILE A 207 19.61 -6.44 -0.86
C ILE A 207 19.50 -6.24 -2.37
N ASP A 208 20.61 -6.00 -3.08
CA ASP A 208 20.61 -5.88 -4.54
C ASP A 208 20.06 -7.14 -5.22
N SER A 209 20.45 -8.32 -4.73
CA SER A 209 19.93 -9.60 -5.25
C SER A 209 18.42 -9.73 -5.03
N LEU A 210 17.91 -9.38 -3.84
CA LEU A 210 16.48 -9.40 -3.55
C LEU A 210 15.70 -8.37 -4.38
N MET A 211 16.25 -7.16 -4.55
CA MET A 211 15.63 -6.12 -5.38
C MET A 211 15.61 -6.51 -6.86
N LEU A 212 16.63 -7.20 -7.35
CA LEU A 212 16.64 -7.79 -8.70
C LEU A 212 15.56 -8.89 -8.83
N GLU A 213 15.54 -9.86 -7.92
CA GLU A 213 14.66 -11.03 -8.00
C GLU A 213 13.17 -10.68 -7.86
N TYR A 214 12.83 -9.73 -6.99
CA TYR A 214 11.44 -9.34 -6.77
C TYR A 214 10.99 -8.18 -7.68
N SER A 215 11.87 -7.23 -7.99
CA SER A 215 11.49 -5.95 -8.63
C SER A 215 12.18 -5.68 -9.98
N GLY A 216 13.11 -6.53 -10.41
CA GLY A 216 13.79 -6.38 -11.70
C GLY A 216 14.85 -5.28 -11.75
N LEU A 217 15.39 -4.90 -10.60
CA LEU A 217 16.37 -3.82 -10.51
C LEU A 217 17.79 -4.35 -10.66
N GLU A 218 18.42 -3.99 -11.76
CA GLU A 218 19.80 -4.34 -12.10
C GLU A 218 20.82 -3.41 -11.41
N GLN A 219 20.38 -2.22 -11.00
CA GLN A 219 21.19 -1.18 -10.35
C GLN A 219 20.37 -0.50 -9.23
N ASN A 220 20.94 -0.34 -8.03
CA ASN A 220 20.33 0.35 -6.88
C ASN A 220 21.33 1.26 -6.16
#